data_AF-A0A8C7VJ94-F1
#
_entry.id   AF-A0A8C7VJ94-F1
#
_cell.length_a   1.000
_cell.length_b   1.000
_cell.length_c   1.000
_cell.angle_alpha   90.00
_cell.angle_beta   90.00
_cell.angle_gamma   90.00
#
_symmetry.space_group_name_H-M   'P 1'
#
loop_
_entity.id
_entity.type
_entity.pdbx_description
1 polymer ?
#
loop_
_entity_poly.entity_id
_entity_poly.type
_entity_poly.pdbx_seq_one_letter_code
_entity_poly.pdbx_strand_id
1 'polypeptide(L)'
;RCGWETAMGKKLIGCPVCIEHKKYSRNALLFNLGLVCDARTKTCALEPIVKKLSGYLTTLELESGFISNEESKQKLLPIMSTLLEELNATGACTLPIDESNTINLKLIEQRRDPLIVQEYDVPVFTQCKDHFIKSQWDLTTQQILAYIDGFRHIQKISAEADVELNLVRIAVQNLLYYGVVTLVSIFQYSNVYCTTPTVQSLIDDRSIQEECLNYVTKKGQKRACLRDVFQLYCGLTPGTTVRDLCSRYSQQLQRVDERRLIQYGLMKALIRRLQKYPVKVTRDERSRPPRLYTGCHSYDEICCKTGMSYKELDERLENDPNIIVCWK
;
A
#
# COMPACT_ATOMS: atom_id res chain seq x y z
N ARG A 1 -9.84 17.82 22.79
CA ARG A 1 -8.99 17.80 21.58
C ARG A 1 -7.58 17.47 22.05
N CYS A 2 -6.92 16.45 21.48
CA CYS A 2 -5.50 16.24 21.75
C CYS A 2 -4.73 17.35 21.05
N GLY A 3 -3.89 18.06 21.79
CA GLY A 3 -3.01 19.09 21.27
C GLY A 3 -1.60 18.55 21.18
N TRP A 4 -0.84 18.98 20.17
CA TRP A 4 0.60 18.76 20.14
C TRP A 4 1.32 20.09 20.09
N GLU A 5 2.34 20.23 20.93
CA GLU A 5 3.25 21.37 20.91
C GLU A 5 4.65 20.86 20.61
N THR A 6 5.36 21.57 19.74
CA THR A 6 6.76 21.27 19.43
C THR A 6 7.61 22.28 20.18
N ALA A 7 8.40 21.82 21.15
CA ALA A 7 9.29 22.66 21.94
C ALA A 7 10.65 21.97 22.10
N MET A 8 11.74 22.69 21.85
CA MET A 8 13.12 22.23 22.05
C MET A 8 13.46 20.86 21.44
N GLY A 9 13.07 20.61 20.18
CA GLY A 9 13.36 19.33 19.51
C GLY A 9 12.62 18.13 20.10
N LYS A 10 11.63 18.35 20.95
CA LYS A 10 10.70 17.33 21.48
C LYS A 10 9.28 17.69 21.07
N LYS A 11 8.48 16.67 20.79
CA LYS A 11 7.05 16.82 20.51
C LYS A 11 6.27 16.31 21.72
N LEU A 12 5.53 17.22 22.35
CA LEU A 12 4.64 16.90 23.45
C LEU A 12 3.27 16.55 22.88
N ILE A 13 2.72 15.40 23.25
CA ILE A 13 1.36 15.00 22.94
C ILE A 13 0.58 15.01 24.24
N GLY A 14 -0.38 15.91 24.39
CA GLY A 14 -1.20 16.06 25.59
C GLY A 14 -2.68 15.84 25.32
N CYS A 15 -3.36 15.19 26.26
CA CYS A 15 -4.82 15.17 26.31
C CYS A 15 -5.30 15.81 27.62
N PRO A 16 -5.61 17.12 27.62
CA PRO A 16 -6.21 17.75 28.79
C PRO A 16 -7.63 17.18 28.99
N VAL A 17 -7.92 16.75 30.22
CA VAL A 17 -9.23 16.25 30.61
C VAL A 17 -9.78 17.12 31.74
N CYS A 18 -11.05 17.46 31.62
CA CYS A 18 -11.82 18.13 32.66
C CYS A 18 -12.91 17.18 33.12
N ILE A 19 -12.96 16.90 34.42
CA ILE A 19 -14.05 16.16 35.07
C ILE A 19 -14.81 17.12 35.96
N GLU A 20 -16.03 17.48 35.59
CA GLU A 20 -16.91 18.30 36.42
C GLU A 20 -17.66 17.40 37.42
N HIS A 21 -17.43 17.60 38.72
CA HIS A 21 -18.15 16.90 39.76
C HIS A 21 -18.14 17.71 41.06
N LYS A 22 -19.28 17.73 41.76
CA LYS A 22 -19.46 18.42 43.06
C LYS A 22 -18.60 17.84 44.21
N LYS A 23 -17.90 16.74 43.96
CA LYS A 23 -16.99 16.09 44.94
C LYS A 23 -15.63 16.80 44.99
N TYR A 24 -15.28 17.60 43.97
CA TYR A 24 -14.00 18.28 43.89
C TYR A 24 -14.08 19.70 44.46
N SER A 25 -12.98 20.15 45.07
CA SER A 25 -12.86 21.45 45.77
C SER A 25 -13.16 22.68 44.90
N ARG A 26 -13.18 22.53 43.57
CA ARG A 26 -13.51 23.59 42.59
C ARG A 26 -14.70 23.25 41.68
N ASN A 27 -15.53 22.27 42.06
CA ASN A 27 -16.57 21.67 41.21
C ASN A 27 -16.06 21.02 39.90
N ALA A 28 -14.76 21.06 39.65
CA ALA A 28 -14.10 20.42 38.52
C ALA A 28 -12.67 20.00 38.89
N LEU A 29 -12.27 18.81 38.44
CA LEU A 29 -10.90 18.31 38.45
C LEU A 29 -10.31 18.46 37.05
N LEU A 30 -9.20 19.18 36.96
CA LEU A 30 -8.45 19.38 35.72
C LEU A 30 -7.14 18.60 35.83
N PHE A 31 -6.92 17.63 34.93
CA PHE A 31 -5.65 16.95 34.82
C PHE A 31 -5.25 16.82 33.35
N ASN A 32 -3.95 16.73 33.11
CA ASN A 32 -3.39 16.55 31.77
C ASN A 32 -2.45 15.35 31.77
N LEU A 33 -2.71 14.40 30.88
CA LEU A 33 -1.78 13.32 30.60
C LEU A 33 -1.05 13.65 29.30
N GLY A 34 0.29 13.67 29.37
CA GLY A 34 1.13 13.95 28.23
C GLY A 34 2.27 12.95 28.05
N LEU A 35 2.56 12.60 26.81
CA LEU A 35 3.76 11.86 26.41
C LEU A 35 4.73 12.81 25.73
N VAL A 36 6.00 12.72 26.14
CA VAL A 36 7.10 13.49 25.55
C VAL A 36 7.87 12.56 24.62
N CYS A 37 7.88 12.87 23.33
CA CYS A 37 8.60 12.09 22.32
C CYS A 37 9.63 12.96 21.60
N ASP A 38 10.61 12.33 20.96
CA ASP A 38 11.60 13.03 20.13
C ASP A 38 10.94 13.63 18.88
N ALA A 39 11.37 14.81 18.42
CA ALA A 39 10.74 15.55 17.32
C ALA A 39 10.70 14.79 15.99
N ARG A 40 11.60 13.81 15.78
CA ARG A 40 11.64 13.00 14.57
C ARG A 40 10.67 11.81 14.58
N THR A 41 10.09 11.50 15.73
CA THR A 41 9.23 10.31 15.87
C THR A 41 7.82 10.55 15.32
N LYS A 42 7.25 9.50 14.71
CA LYS A 42 5.89 9.55 14.14
C LYS A 42 4.86 9.55 15.27
N THR A 43 4.55 10.75 15.73
CA THR A 43 3.65 11.03 16.85
C THR A 43 2.18 10.70 16.61
N CYS A 44 1.73 10.56 15.35
CA CYS A 44 0.34 10.27 15.02
C CYS A 44 -0.16 8.92 15.59
N ALA A 45 0.74 7.93 15.75
CA ALA A 45 0.38 6.63 16.31
C ALA A 45 0.12 6.66 17.84
N LEU A 46 0.62 7.69 18.53
CA LEU A 46 0.53 7.83 19.98
C LEU A 46 -0.69 8.64 20.43
N GLU A 47 -1.29 9.45 19.55
CA GLU A 47 -2.48 10.25 19.88
C GLU A 47 -3.66 9.39 20.39
N PRO A 48 -4.02 8.25 19.75
CA PRO A 48 -5.09 7.39 20.25
C PRO A 48 -4.75 6.75 21.61
N ILE A 49 -3.46 6.48 21.86
CA ILE A 49 -2.99 5.89 23.12
C ILE A 49 -3.20 6.89 24.26
N VAL A 50 -2.75 8.14 24.09
CA VAL A 50 -2.93 9.20 25.10
C VAL A 50 -4.41 9.46 25.36
N LYS A 51 -5.24 9.46 24.32
CA LYS A 51 -6.70 9.62 24.45
C LYS A 51 -7.37 8.45 25.17
N LYS A 52 -6.93 7.22 24.90
CA LYS A 52 -7.47 6.02 25.56
C LYS A 52 -7.06 5.97 27.03
N LEU A 53 -5.79 6.29 27.32
CA LEU A 53 -5.27 6.40 28.68
C LEU A 53 -5.97 7.48 29.49
N SER A 54 -6.18 8.66 28.90
CA SER A 54 -6.90 9.74 29.58
C SER A 54 -8.35 9.34 29.87
N GLY A 55 -8.98 8.58 28.97
CA GLY A 55 -10.28 7.94 29.20
C GLY A 55 -10.26 6.95 30.38
N TYR A 56 -9.29 6.04 30.43
CA TYR A 56 -9.14 5.09 31.55
C TYR A 56 -8.89 5.80 32.90
N LEU A 57 -8.05 6.84 32.92
CA LEU A 57 -7.84 7.63 34.13
C LEU A 57 -9.11 8.37 34.58
N THR A 58 -9.95 8.77 33.63
CA THR A 58 -11.26 9.40 33.92
C THR A 58 -12.20 8.41 34.59
N THR A 59 -12.28 7.17 34.08
CA THR A 59 -13.15 6.13 34.67
C THR A 59 -12.64 5.72 36.05
N LEU A 60 -11.33 5.51 36.20
CA LEU A 60 -10.70 5.21 37.49
C LEU A 60 -10.95 6.32 38.53
N GLU A 61 -10.92 7.58 38.11
CA GLU A 61 -11.19 8.68 39.03
C GLU A 61 -12.66 8.72 39.48
N LEU A 62 -13.61 8.43 38.59
CA LEU A 62 -15.03 8.39 38.92
C LEU A 62 -15.39 7.21 39.84
N GLU A 63 -14.75 6.06 39.66
CA GLU A 63 -15.01 4.83 40.41
C GLU A 63 -14.31 4.81 41.78
N SER A 64 -13.01 5.08 41.80
CA SER A 64 -12.18 4.87 42.99
C SER A 64 -11.50 6.13 43.53
N GLY A 65 -11.70 7.30 42.91
CA GLY A 65 -11.00 8.53 43.30
C GLY A 65 -9.47 8.41 43.19
N PHE A 66 -8.99 7.69 42.17
CA PHE A 66 -7.60 7.26 42.03
C PHE A 66 -6.56 8.41 41.99
N ILE A 67 -6.93 9.57 41.47
CA ILE A 67 -6.13 10.80 41.36
C ILE A 67 -6.29 11.65 42.63
N SER A 68 -7.45 11.58 43.28
CA SER A 68 -7.75 12.32 44.51
C SER A 68 -7.07 11.74 45.76
N ASN A 69 -6.85 10.41 45.81
CA ASN A 69 -6.19 9.74 46.93
C ASN A 69 -4.66 9.74 46.78
N GLU A 70 -3.93 10.11 47.85
CA GLU A 70 -2.45 10.17 47.81
C GLU A 70 -1.79 8.78 47.67
N GLU A 71 -2.38 7.73 48.26
CA GLU A 71 -1.84 6.37 48.19
C GLU A 71 -1.93 5.78 46.77
N SER A 72 -3.04 6.01 46.06
CA SER A 72 -3.21 5.58 44.67
C SER A 72 -2.38 6.43 43.70
N LYS A 73 -2.15 7.70 44.03
CA LYS A 73 -1.24 8.57 43.27
C LYS A 73 0.21 8.05 43.28
N GLN A 74 0.66 7.43 44.37
CA GLN A 74 1.96 6.77 44.41
C GLN A 74 2.01 5.52 43.51
N LYS A 75 0.90 4.78 43.38
CA LYS A 75 0.81 3.62 42.47
C LYS A 75 0.85 4.00 40.98
N LEU A 76 0.50 5.25 40.65
CA LEU A 76 0.52 5.75 39.27
C LEU A 76 1.94 5.83 38.70
N LEU A 77 2.95 6.10 39.52
CA LEU A 77 4.35 6.19 39.07
C LEU A 77 4.87 4.85 38.53
N PRO A 78 4.78 3.72 39.26
CA PRO A 78 5.12 2.40 38.73
C PRO A 78 4.37 2.04 37.45
N ILE A 79 3.06 2.33 37.39
CA ILE A 79 2.23 2.04 36.22
C ILE A 79 2.77 2.76 34.98
N MET A 80 3.14 4.04 35.11
CA MET A 80 3.69 4.83 34.02
C MET A 80 5.07 4.32 33.58
N SER A 81 5.92 3.89 34.52
CA SER A 81 7.21 3.28 34.22
C SER A 81 7.07 1.97 33.46
N THR A 82 6.23 1.05 33.94
CA THR A 82 5.96 -0.24 33.26
C THR A 82 5.36 -0.03 31.89
N LEU A 83 4.40 0.89 31.76
CA LEU A 83 3.80 1.24 30.48
C LEU A 83 4.84 1.76 29.48
N LEU A 84 5.77 2.61 29.93
CA LEU A 84 6.85 3.10 29.07
C LEU A 84 7.77 1.98 28.59
N GLU A 85 8.14 1.05 29.47
CA GLU A 85 8.99 -0.09 29.12
C GLU A 85 8.29 -1.06 28.17
N GLU A 86 7.04 -1.44 28.43
CA GLU A 86 6.27 -2.37 27.60
C GLU A 86 5.94 -1.80 26.22
N LEU A 87 5.55 -0.51 26.15
CA LEU A 87 5.31 0.15 24.87
C LEU A 87 6.58 0.24 24.03
N ASN A 88 7.74 0.48 24.65
CA ASN A 88 9.03 0.51 23.93
C ASN A 88 9.52 -0.88 23.51
N ALA A 89 9.20 -1.94 24.29
CA ALA A 89 9.66 -3.29 24.02
C ALA A 89 8.79 -4.05 23.00
N THR A 90 7.46 -4.01 23.15
CA THR A 90 6.54 -4.86 22.37
C THR A 90 5.52 -4.06 21.55
N GLY A 91 5.34 -2.77 21.86
CA GLY A 91 4.29 -1.95 21.25
C GLY A 91 2.88 -2.32 21.70
N ALA A 92 2.71 -3.22 22.66
CA ALA A 92 1.44 -3.53 23.31
C ALA A 92 1.63 -3.60 24.83
N CYS A 93 0.63 -3.18 25.59
CA CYS A 93 0.69 -3.15 27.05
C CYS A 93 -0.67 -3.60 27.59
N THR A 94 -0.66 -4.58 28.49
CA THR A 94 -1.85 -5.08 29.17
C THR A 94 -1.58 -5.04 30.67
N LEU A 95 -2.03 -3.96 31.32
CA LEU A 95 -1.69 -3.70 32.71
C LEU A 95 -2.96 -3.77 33.59
N PRO A 96 -3.08 -4.77 34.48
CA PRO A 96 -4.14 -4.80 35.49
C PRO A 96 -3.82 -3.81 36.61
N ILE A 97 -4.72 -2.86 36.87
CA ILE A 97 -4.58 -1.87 37.95
C ILE A 97 -5.34 -2.31 39.19
N ASP A 98 -6.53 -2.90 39.01
CA ASP A 98 -7.40 -3.38 40.07
C ASP A 98 -8.15 -4.66 39.62
N GLU A 99 -8.91 -5.29 40.53
CA GLU A 99 -9.71 -6.50 40.21
C GLU A 99 -10.72 -6.26 39.07
N SER A 100 -11.17 -5.02 38.89
CA SER A 100 -12.15 -4.62 37.88
C SER A 100 -11.55 -3.90 36.67
N ASN A 101 -10.31 -3.40 36.74
CA ASN A 101 -9.79 -2.45 35.77
C ASN A 101 -8.45 -2.91 35.15
N THR A 102 -8.48 -3.20 33.84
CA THR A 102 -7.31 -3.56 33.02
C THR A 102 -7.11 -2.56 31.89
N ILE A 103 -5.92 -1.97 31.82
CA ILE A 103 -5.54 -1.06 30.73
C ILE A 103 -4.93 -1.87 29.59
N ASN A 104 -5.61 -1.89 28.44
CA ASN A 104 -5.12 -2.54 27.23
C ASN A 104 -4.77 -1.50 26.17
N LEU A 105 -3.48 -1.39 25.84
CA LEU A 105 -2.94 -0.49 24.83
C LEU A 105 -2.25 -1.30 23.74
N LYS A 106 -2.44 -0.86 22.49
CA LYS A 106 -1.72 -1.38 21.34
C LYS A 106 -1.34 -0.23 20.45
N LEU A 107 -0.06 -0.15 20.12
CA LEU A 107 0.48 0.78 19.15
C LEU A 107 0.03 0.33 17.77
N ILE A 108 -0.82 1.13 17.13
CA ILE A 108 -1.29 0.88 15.78
C ILE A 108 -0.42 1.73 14.86
N GLU A 109 0.36 1.06 14.01
CA GLU A 109 1.10 1.74 12.96
C GLU A 109 0.12 2.34 11.96
N GLN A 110 0.06 3.68 11.92
CA GLN A 110 -0.69 4.38 10.89
C GLN A 110 0.06 4.25 9.57
N ARG A 111 -0.43 3.35 8.70
CA ARG A 111 0.07 3.17 7.34
C ARG A 111 -0.47 4.29 6.46
N ARG A 112 0.19 4.51 5.32
CA ARG A 112 -0.26 5.50 4.34
C ARG A 112 -1.51 4.96 3.63
N ASP A 113 -2.40 5.85 3.26
CA ASP A 113 -3.57 5.47 2.48
C ASP A 113 -3.12 4.76 1.20
N PRO A 114 -3.72 3.60 0.88
CA PRO A 114 -3.33 2.82 -0.29
C PRO A 114 -3.72 3.58 -1.57
N LEU A 115 -2.97 3.34 -2.64
CA LEU A 115 -3.33 3.87 -3.96
C LEU A 115 -4.71 3.37 -4.39
N ILE A 116 -5.43 4.20 -5.13
CA ILE A 116 -6.74 3.83 -5.68
C ILE A 116 -6.51 2.74 -6.73
N VAL A 117 -6.99 1.54 -6.41
CA VAL A 117 -6.93 0.38 -7.27
C VAL A 117 -7.86 0.60 -8.47
N GLN A 118 -7.33 0.45 -9.69
CA GLN A 118 -8.11 0.54 -10.93
C GLN A 118 -8.46 -0.86 -11.45
N GLU A 119 -9.51 -0.94 -12.27
CA GLU A 119 -10.06 -2.21 -12.75
C GLU A 119 -9.10 -3.02 -13.64
N TYR A 120 -8.18 -2.32 -14.30
CA TYR A 120 -7.16 -2.87 -15.18
C TYR A 120 -5.86 -3.25 -14.46
N ASP A 121 -5.75 -2.97 -13.15
CA ASP A 121 -4.57 -3.31 -12.37
C ASP A 121 -4.54 -4.81 -12.09
N VAL A 122 -3.32 -5.35 -11.99
CA VAL A 122 -3.06 -6.75 -11.71
C VAL A 122 -2.44 -6.87 -10.31
N PRO A 123 -3.14 -7.46 -9.33
CA PRO A 123 -2.57 -7.69 -8.01
C PRO A 123 -1.53 -8.82 -8.08
N VAL A 124 -0.35 -8.59 -7.50
CA VAL A 124 0.70 -9.58 -7.34
C VAL A 124 1.12 -9.69 -5.87
N PHE A 125 1.34 -10.90 -5.39
CA PHE A 125 1.85 -11.11 -4.04
C PHE A 125 3.33 -10.74 -3.93
N THR A 126 3.63 -9.89 -2.94
CA THR A 126 5.01 -9.59 -2.52
C THR A 126 5.56 -10.62 -1.55
N GLN A 127 4.67 -11.31 -0.82
CA GLN A 127 5.02 -12.30 0.20
C GLN A 127 4.54 -13.69 -0.19
N CYS A 128 5.20 -14.73 0.33
CA CYS A 128 4.80 -16.11 0.05
C CYS A 128 3.38 -16.37 0.59
N LYS A 129 2.50 -16.89 -0.28
CA LYS A 129 1.10 -17.23 0.05
C LYS A 129 0.99 -18.13 1.29
N ASP A 130 2.01 -18.95 1.55
CA ASP A 130 2.02 -19.97 2.60
C ASP A 130 2.23 -19.42 4.02
N HIS A 131 2.69 -18.17 4.17
CA HIS A 131 2.83 -17.54 5.49
C HIS A 131 1.49 -17.00 6.03
N PHE A 132 0.43 -17.02 5.21
CA PHE A 132 -0.87 -16.47 5.56
C PHE A 132 -1.82 -17.57 6.03
N ILE A 133 -2.19 -17.53 7.31
CA ILE A 133 -3.13 -18.47 7.93
C ILE A 133 -4.52 -18.25 7.32
N LYS A 134 -4.91 -19.10 6.36
CA LYS A 134 -6.19 -19.04 5.63
C LYS A 134 -7.42 -18.87 6.54
N SER A 135 -7.37 -19.35 7.79
CA SER A 135 -8.50 -19.35 8.72
C SER A 135 -8.86 -17.98 9.33
N GLN A 136 -7.96 -16.99 9.33
CA GLN A 136 -8.23 -15.66 9.91
C GLN A 136 -8.71 -14.63 8.89
N TRP A 137 -8.74 -14.99 7.62
CA TRP A 137 -9.11 -14.09 6.53
C TRP A 137 -10.62 -14.08 6.30
N ASP A 138 -11.16 -12.94 5.92
CA ASP A 138 -12.57 -12.79 5.55
C ASP A 138 -12.90 -13.67 4.34
N LEU A 139 -14.13 -14.19 4.27
CA LEU A 139 -14.59 -15.08 3.19
C LEU A 139 -14.32 -14.50 1.79
N THR A 140 -14.59 -13.20 1.60
CA THR A 140 -14.36 -12.49 0.33
C THR A 140 -12.89 -12.47 -0.04
N THR A 141 -12.00 -12.20 0.93
CA THR A 141 -10.56 -12.23 0.70
C THR A 141 -10.05 -13.63 0.38
N GLN A 142 -10.56 -14.67 1.03
CA GLN A 142 -10.18 -16.05 0.73
C GLN A 142 -10.55 -16.47 -0.70
N GLN A 143 -11.77 -16.12 -1.14
CA GLN A 143 -12.21 -16.38 -2.51
C GLN A 143 -11.33 -15.65 -3.53
N ILE A 144 -11.08 -14.35 -3.31
CA ILE A 144 -10.23 -13.55 -4.20
C ILE A 144 -8.79 -14.07 -4.22
N LEU A 145 -8.21 -14.46 -3.07
CA LEU A 145 -6.83 -14.92 -2.93
C LEU A 145 -6.50 -16.13 -3.82
N ALA A 146 -7.49 -17.01 -4.03
CA ALA A 146 -7.36 -18.18 -4.89
C ALA A 146 -7.11 -17.80 -6.36
N TYR A 147 -7.64 -16.66 -6.80
CA TYR A 147 -7.56 -16.19 -8.18
C TYR A 147 -6.42 -15.17 -8.43
N ILE A 148 -5.78 -14.66 -7.38
CA ILE A 148 -4.62 -13.77 -7.50
C ILE A 148 -3.38 -14.61 -7.89
N ASP A 149 -3.11 -14.67 -9.19
CA ASP A 149 -1.90 -15.34 -9.73
C ASP A 149 -0.83 -14.37 -10.20
N GLY A 150 -1.12 -13.06 -10.15
CA GLY A 150 -0.22 -12.02 -10.63
C GLY A 150 -0.26 -11.77 -12.14
N PHE A 151 -1.20 -12.37 -12.87
CA PHE A 151 -1.44 -12.12 -14.30
C PHE A 151 -2.88 -11.68 -14.62
N ARG A 152 -3.84 -12.05 -13.77
CA ARG A 152 -5.26 -11.70 -13.95
C ARG A 152 -5.51 -10.29 -13.42
N HIS A 153 -6.17 -9.45 -14.22
CA HIS A 153 -6.63 -8.14 -13.78
C HIS A 153 -7.91 -8.25 -12.95
N ILE A 154 -8.27 -7.19 -12.25
CA ILE A 154 -9.37 -7.21 -11.27
C ILE A 154 -10.72 -7.55 -11.90
N GLN A 155 -11.02 -7.09 -13.12
CA GLN A 155 -12.26 -7.49 -13.81
C GLN A 155 -12.33 -9.01 -14.06
N LYS A 156 -11.23 -9.63 -14.52
CA LYS A 156 -11.17 -11.10 -14.69
C LYS A 156 -11.31 -11.85 -13.36
N ILE A 157 -10.67 -11.35 -12.30
CA ILE A 157 -10.77 -11.94 -10.97
C ILE A 157 -12.23 -11.86 -10.48
N SER A 158 -12.90 -10.72 -10.67
CA SER A 158 -14.31 -10.53 -10.33
C SER A 158 -15.22 -11.51 -11.08
N ALA A 159 -14.99 -11.70 -12.38
CA ALA A 159 -15.78 -12.63 -13.21
C ALA A 159 -15.57 -14.11 -12.81
N GLU A 160 -14.35 -14.51 -12.45
CA GLU A 160 -14.05 -15.90 -12.08
C GLU A 160 -14.40 -16.22 -10.61
N ALA A 161 -14.29 -15.22 -9.72
CA ALA A 161 -14.69 -15.37 -8.32
C ALA A 161 -16.20 -15.22 -8.10
N ASP A 162 -16.95 -14.76 -9.11
CA ASP A 162 -18.38 -14.41 -9.01
C ASP A 162 -18.65 -13.41 -7.86
N VAL A 163 -17.79 -12.39 -7.76
CA VAL A 163 -17.89 -11.32 -6.75
C VAL A 163 -17.99 -9.99 -7.46
N GLU A 164 -18.83 -9.08 -6.95
CA GLU A 164 -18.97 -7.73 -7.51
C GLU A 164 -17.62 -7.00 -7.58
N LEU A 165 -17.34 -6.38 -8.72
CA LEU A 165 -16.11 -5.65 -9.02
C LEU A 165 -15.71 -4.65 -7.92
N ASN A 166 -16.69 -3.91 -7.37
CA ASN A 166 -16.45 -2.94 -6.30
C ASN A 166 -15.93 -3.60 -5.03
N LEU A 167 -16.45 -4.77 -4.65
CA LEU A 167 -16.00 -5.52 -3.49
C LEU A 167 -14.58 -6.06 -3.70
N VAL A 168 -14.28 -6.56 -4.90
CA VAL A 168 -12.92 -7.00 -5.24
C VAL A 168 -11.94 -5.83 -5.17
N ARG A 169 -12.32 -4.65 -5.67
CA ARG A 169 -11.50 -3.44 -5.60
C ARG A 169 -11.19 -3.05 -4.16
N ILE A 170 -12.19 -3.03 -3.27
CA ILE A 170 -12.01 -2.71 -1.85
C ILE A 170 -11.13 -3.77 -1.17
N ALA A 171 -11.36 -5.06 -1.46
CA ALA A 171 -10.57 -6.15 -0.89
C ALA A 171 -9.09 -6.05 -1.31
N VAL A 172 -8.81 -5.83 -2.60
CA VAL A 172 -7.44 -5.64 -3.10
C VAL A 172 -6.81 -4.36 -2.53
N GLN A 173 -7.58 -3.29 -2.36
CA GLN A 173 -7.11 -2.05 -1.74
C GLN A 173 -6.72 -2.27 -0.26
N ASN A 174 -7.49 -3.07 0.47
CA ASN A 174 -7.14 -3.49 1.83
C ASN A 174 -5.88 -4.35 1.84
N LEU A 175 -5.74 -5.30 0.92
CA LEU A 175 -4.51 -6.11 0.79
C LEU A 175 -3.28 -5.25 0.47
N LEU A 176 -3.45 -4.19 -0.34
CA LEU A 176 -2.42 -3.20 -0.63
C LEU A 176 -2.05 -2.38 0.62
N TYR A 177 -3.05 -1.98 1.42
CA TYR A 177 -2.83 -1.30 2.70
C TYR A 177 -2.03 -2.17 3.69
N TYR A 178 -2.30 -3.47 3.70
CA TYR A 178 -1.56 -4.42 4.52
C TYR A 178 -0.17 -4.80 3.94
N GLY A 179 0.16 -4.37 2.73
CA GLY A 179 1.44 -4.64 2.07
C GLY A 179 1.61 -6.09 1.61
N VAL A 180 0.50 -6.83 1.52
CA VAL A 180 0.46 -8.24 1.08
C VAL A 180 0.54 -8.35 -0.44
N VAL A 181 -0.02 -7.34 -1.12
CA VAL A 181 -0.14 -7.28 -2.58
C VAL A 181 0.44 -5.98 -3.09
N THR A 182 1.15 -6.03 -4.20
CA THR A 182 1.49 -4.87 -5.03
C THR A 182 0.67 -4.88 -6.30
N LEU A 183 0.31 -3.68 -6.78
CA LEU A 183 -0.35 -3.54 -8.07
C LEU A 183 0.71 -3.43 -9.16
N VAL A 184 0.59 -4.27 -10.18
CA VAL A 184 1.36 -4.16 -11.42
C VAL A 184 0.43 -3.86 -12.58
N SER A 185 0.97 -3.20 -13.59
CA SER A 185 0.24 -2.93 -14.82
C SER A 185 0.02 -4.21 -15.63
N ILE A 186 -1.11 -4.32 -16.34
CA ILE A 186 -1.40 -5.48 -17.20
C ILE A 186 -0.28 -5.75 -18.23
N PHE A 187 0.12 -7.01 -18.35
CA PHE A 187 1.08 -7.45 -19.37
C PHE A 187 0.39 -7.60 -20.72
N GLN A 188 0.87 -6.85 -21.72
CA GLN A 188 0.48 -7.00 -23.12
C GLN A 188 1.73 -6.91 -24.00
N TYR A 189 1.78 -7.68 -25.09
CA TYR A 189 2.93 -7.68 -26.00
C TYR A 189 3.12 -6.34 -26.75
N SER A 190 2.05 -5.53 -26.85
CA SER A 190 2.08 -4.18 -27.43
C SER A 190 2.63 -3.12 -26.46
N ASN A 191 2.84 -3.46 -25.18
CA ASN A 191 3.33 -2.50 -24.20
C ASN A 191 4.78 -2.11 -24.45
N VAL A 192 5.10 -0.87 -24.11
CA VAL A 192 6.46 -0.34 -24.09
C VAL A 192 6.88 -0.16 -22.63
N TYR A 193 8.08 -0.62 -22.33
CA TYR A 193 8.65 -0.59 -21.00
C TYR A 193 10.01 0.11 -21.06
N CYS A 194 10.37 0.82 -20.00
CA CYS A 194 11.66 1.50 -19.88
C CYS A 194 12.37 1.07 -18.61
N THR A 195 13.67 0.85 -18.72
CA THR A 195 14.53 0.62 -17.57
C THR A 195 14.64 1.87 -16.70
N THR A 196 14.49 1.70 -15.40
CA THR A 196 14.78 2.72 -14.39
C THR A 196 16.22 2.58 -13.89
N PRO A 197 16.81 3.64 -13.28
CA PRO A 197 18.19 3.56 -12.76
C PRO A 197 18.35 2.51 -11.64
N THR A 198 17.25 2.09 -11.01
CA THR A 198 17.21 0.98 -10.04
C THR A 198 17.62 -0.36 -10.63
N VAL A 199 17.71 -0.52 -11.96
CA VAL A 199 18.32 -1.71 -12.58
C VAL A 199 19.79 -1.89 -12.13
N GLN A 200 20.47 -0.81 -11.74
CA GLN A 200 21.82 -0.88 -11.19
C GLN A 200 21.87 -1.62 -9.85
N SER A 201 20.84 -1.50 -9.00
CA SER A 201 20.79 -2.24 -7.74
C SER A 201 20.67 -3.76 -7.96
N LEU A 202 20.22 -4.19 -9.14
CA LEU A 202 20.25 -5.59 -9.53
C LEU A 202 21.69 -6.09 -9.77
N ILE A 203 22.65 -5.22 -10.07
CA ILE A 203 24.07 -5.58 -10.17
C ILE A 203 24.72 -5.59 -8.77
N ASP A 204 24.32 -4.67 -7.90
CA ASP A 204 24.96 -4.48 -6.60
C ASP A 204 24.52 -5.55 -5.57
N ASP A 205 23.23 -5.94 -5.56
CA ASP A 205 22.66 -6.83 -4.54
C ASP A 205 22.52 -8.29 -5.01
N ARG A 206 23.37 -9.18 -4.50
CA ARG A 206 23.33 -10.62 -4.82
C ARG A 206 22.02 -11.33 -4.43
N SER A 207 21.35 -10.89 -3.37
CA SER A 207 20.07 -11.47 -2.93
C SER A 207 18.95 -11.23 -3.96
N ILE A 208 18.85 -10.00 -4.49
CA ILE A 208 17.88 -9.62 -5.52
C ILE A 208 18.18 -10.34 -6.83
N GLN A 209 19.45 -10.59 -7.13
CA GLN A 209 19.86 -11.39 -8.30
C GLN A 209 19.35 -12.82 -8.19
N GLU A 210 19.60 -13.49 -7.07
CA GLU A 210 19.18 -14.87 -6.87
C GLU A 210 17.65 -14.98 -6.83
N GLU A 211 16.94 -14.04 -6.20
CA GLU A 211 15.48 -13.94 -6.22
C GLU A 211 14.94 -13.75 -7.65
N CYS A 212 15.52 -12.80 -8.41
CA CYS A 212 15.17 -12.54 -9.80
C CYS A 212 15.37 -13.79 -10.67
N LEU A 213 16.54 -14.42 -10.59
CA LEU A 213 16.85 -15.61 -11.38
C LEU A 213 15.93 -16.78 -11.05
N ASN A 214 15.61 -17.00 -9.77
CA ASN A 214 14.67 -18.04 -9.37
C ASN A 214 13.24 -17.74 -9.85
N TYR A 215 12.82 -16.48 -9.85
CA TYR A 215 11.50 -16.08 -10.30
C TYR A 215 11.34 -16.15 -11.83
N VAL A 216 12.39 -15.76 -12.56
CA VAL A 216 12.39 -15.59 -14.02
C VAL A 216 12.71 -16.89 -14.77
N THR A 217 13.44 -17.82 -14.15
CA THR A 217 13.78 -19.10 -14.77
C THR A 217 12.53 -19.95 -15.01
N LYS A 218 12.38 -20.48 -16.22
CA LYS A 218 11.33 -21.45 -16.58
C LYS A 218 11.45 -22.71 -15.72
N LYS A 219 10.34 -23.15 -15.12
CA LYS A 219 10.28 -24.40 -14.34
C LYS A 219 10.65 -25.59 -15.26
N GLY A 220 11.80 -26.22 -15.00
CA GLY A 220 12.32 -27.36 -15.77
C GLY A 220 13.45 -27.05 -16.76
N GLN A 221 13.92 -25.79 -16.87
CA GLN A 221 15.04 -25.39 -17.73
C GLN A 221 16.29 -25.04 -16.90
N LYS A 222 17.48 -25.02 -17.54
CA LYS A 222 18.73 -24.56 -16.91
C LYS A 222 18.57 -23.10 -16.45
N ARG A 223 19.04 -22.78 -15.25
CA ARG A 223 19.03 -21.43 -14.66
C ARG A 223 19.46 -20.39 -15.69
N ALA A 224 18.65 -19.34 -15.85
CA ALA A 224 18.99 -18.21 -16.70
C ALA A 224 20.29 -17.56 -16.20
N CYS A 225 21.11 -17.03 -17.11
CA CYS A 225 22.29 -16.27 -16.70
C CYS A 225 21.86 -14.83 -16.38
N LEU A 226 22.45 -14.23 -15.34
CA LEU A 226 22.24 -12.82 -15.03
C LEU A 226 22.57 -11.91 -16.21
N ARG A 227 23.59 -12.27 -17.01
CA ARG A 227 23.93 -11.55 -18.25
C ARG A 227 22.76 -11.50 -19.24
N ASP A 228 22.07 -12.62 -19.44
CA ASP A 228 20.95 -12.71 -20.38
C ASP A 228 19.77 -11.88 -19.88
N VAL A 229 19.47 -11.96 -18.57
CA VAL A 229 18.40 -11.18 -17.93
C VAL A 229 18.71 -9.68 -17.99
N PHE A 230 19.95 -9.28 -17.70
CA PHE A 230 20.38 -7.89 -17.77
C PHE A 230 20.34 -7.36 -19.20
N GLN A 231 20.76 -8.16 -20.18
CA GLN A 231 20.68 -7.79 -21.59
C GLN A 231 19.23 -7.62 -22.07
N LEU A 232 18.30 -8.46 -21.58
CA LEU A 232 16.86 -8.27 -21.80
C LEU A 232 16.35 -6.97 -21.18
N TYR A 233 16.77 -6.63 -19.96
CA TYR A 233 16.44 -5.33 -19.36
C TYR A 233 17.03 -4.18 -20.19
N CYS A 234 18.31 -4.19 -20.55
CA CYS A 234 18.92 -3.14 -21.38
C CYS A 234 18.28 -3.00 -22.77
N GLY A 235 17.68 -4.06 -23.30
CA GLY A 235 16.92 -4.00 -24.56
C GLY A 235 15.62 -3.20 -24.47
N LEU A 236 15.10 -2.96 -23.26
CA LEU A 236 13.88 -2.19 -23.01
C LEU A 236 14.16 -0.69 -23.11
N THR A 237 14.06 -0.19 -24.34
CA THR A 237 14.24 1.22 -24.69
C THR A 237 12.90 1.88 -25.03
N PRO A 238 12.75 3.20 -24.79
CA PRO A 238 11.56 3.94 -25.19
C PRO A 238 11.32 3.77 -26.69
N GLY A 239 10.21 3.11 -27.06
CA GLY A 239 9.83 2.84 -28.45
C GLY A 239 9.99 1.38 -28.90
N THR A 240 10.57 0.50 -28.06
CA THR A 240 10.60 -0.94 -28.34
C THR A 240 9.45 -1.64 -27.65
N THR A 241 8.61 -2.34 -28.41
CA THR A 241 7.51 -3.12 -27.82
C THR A 241 8.06 -4.44 -27.26
N VAL A 242 7.34 -5.04 -26.30
CA VAL A 242 7.70 -6.39 -25.80
C VAL A 242 7.72 -7.40 -26.95
N ARG A 243 6.86 -7.27 -27.96
CA ARG A 243 6.89 -8.13 -29.16
C ARG A 243 8.22 -8.02 -29.91
N ASP A 244 8.72 -6.81 -30.10
CA ASP A 244 10.00 -6.57 -30.81
C ASP A 244 11.18 -7.05 -29.98
N LEU A 245 11.11 -6.90 -28.65
CA LEU A 245 12.08 -7.47 -27.72
C LEU A 245 12.08 -8.99 -27.82
N CYS A 246 10.91 -9.63 -27.81
CA CYS A 246 10.78 -11.08 -27.90
C CYS A 246 11.34 -11.64 -29.21
N SER A 247 11.15 -10.92 -30.31
CA SER A 247 11.67 -11.29 -31.62
C SER A 247 13.20 -11.17 -31.68
N ARG A 248 13.77 -10.10 -31.08
CA ARG A 248 15.22 -9.85 -31.07
C ARG A 248 16.00 -10.77 -30.13
N TYR A 249 15.44 -11.12 -28.97
CA TYR A 249 16.12 -11.90 -27.93
C TYR A 249 15.53 -13.30 -27.75
N SER A 250 15.02 -13.88 -28.84
CA SER A 250 14.36 -15.20 -28.86
C SER A 250 15.21 -16.33 -28.24
N GLN A 251 16.54 -16.30 -28.45
CA GLN A 251 17.48 -17.28 -27.89
C GLN A 251 17.59 -17.19 -26.35
N GLN A 252 17.56 -15.99 -25.79
CA GLN A 252 17.64 -15.76 -24.34
C GLN A 252 16.31 -16.08 -23.66
N LEU A 253 15.19 -15.84 -24.34
CA LEU A 253 13.84 -16.16 -23.90
C LEU A 253 13.52 -17.66 -23.89
N GLN A 254 14.35 -18.51 -24.49
CA GLN A 254 14.17 -19.96 -24.33
C GLN A 254 14.33 -20.40 -22.87
N ARG A 255 15.15 -19.70 -22.08
CA ARG A 255 15.44 -20.01 -20.67
C ARG A 255 14.64 -19.16 -19.68
N VAL A 256 14.11 -18.04 -20.15
CA VAL A 256 13.45 -16.99 -19.36
C VAL A 256 11.95 -16.94 -19.68
N ASP A 257 11.10 -16.86 -18.65
CA ASP A 257 9.67 -16.53 -18.79
C ASP A 257 9.51 -15.01 -18.98
N GLU A 258 9.11 -14.55 -20.18
CA GLU A 258 8.98 -13.12 -20.47
C GLU A 258 7.97 -12.42 -19.56
N ARG A 259 6.87 -13.11 -19.21
CA ARG A 259 5.82 -12.55 -18.37
C ARG A 259 6.30 -12.35 -16.93
N ARG A 260 7.06 -13.33 -16.40
CA ARG A 260 7.63 -13.26 -15.05
C ARG A 260 8.76 -12.25 -14.97
N LEU A 261 9.54 -12.09 -16.04
CA LEU A 261 10.57 -11.06 -16.15
C LEU A 261 9.96 -9.66 -16.00
N ILE A 262 8.96 -9.34 -16.82
CA ILE A 262 8.29 -8.03 -16.75
C ILE A 262 7.57 -7.84 -15.41
N GLN A 263 6.91 -8.88 -14.91
CA GLN A 263 6.24 -8.85 -13.60
C GLN A 263 7.22 -8.56 -12.45
N TYR A 264 8.36 -9.24 -12.40
CA TYR A 264 9.40 -8.99 -11.40
C TYR A 264 10.01 -7.59 -11.55
N GLY A 265 10.26 -7.18 -12.80
CA GLY A 265 10.76 -5.85 -13.12
C GLY A 265 9.81 -4.74 -12.68
N LEU A 266 8.51 -4.92 -12.83
CA LEU A 266 7.49 -3.99 -12.33
C LEU A 266 7.38 -4.04 -10.80
N MET A 267 7.42 -5.22 -10.18
CA MET A 267 7.32 -5.37 -8.72
C MET A 267 8.47 -4.71 -7.96
N LYS A 268 9.71 -4.88 -8.44
CA LYS A 268 10.90 -4.25 -7.84
C LYS A 268 11.17 -2.85 -8.40
N ALA A 269 10.25 -2.31 -9.22
CA ALA A 269 10.39 -1.03 -9.90
C ALA A 269 11.72 -0.87 -10.65
N LEU A 270 12.22 -1.95 -11.27
CA LEU A 270 13.34 -1.99 -12.21
C LEU A 270 12.92 -1.55 -13.61
N ILE A 271 11.63 -1.69 -13.89
CA ILE A 271 11.01 -1.27 -15.12
C ILE A 271 9.85 -0.35 -14.78
N ARG A 272 9.72 0.71 -15.57
CA ARG A 272 8.52 1.55 -15.66
C ARG A 272 7.78 1.20 -16.95
N ARG A 273 6.45 1.01 -16.87
CA ARG A 273 5.61 0.98 -18.08
C ARG A 273 5.41 2.41 -18.58
N LEU A 274 5.60 2.62 -19.88
CA LEU A 274 5.16 3.84 -20.54
C LEU A 274 3.72 3.63 -21.01
N GLN A 275 2.81 4.48 -20.56
CA GLN A 275 1.43 4.48 -21.01
C GLN A 275 1.23 5.56 -22.08
N LYS A 276 0.46 5.23 -23.11
CA LYS A 276 -0.05 6.18 -24.08
C LYS A 276 -1.20 6.97 -23.45
N TYR A 277 -1.16 8.28 -23.57
CA TYR A 277 -2.19 9.22 -23.13
C TYR A 277 -2.63 10.07 -24.32
N PRO A 278 -3.80 9.81 -24.91
CA PRO A 278 -4.32 10.60 -26.02
C PRO A 278 -4.81 11.97 -25.50
N VAL A 279 -4.34 13.02 -26.14
CA VAL A 279 -4.69 14.42 -25.87
C VAL A 279 -5.34 15.00 -27.12
N LYS A 280 -6.62 15.37 -27.02
CA LYS A 280 -7.28 16.12 -28.10
C LYS A 280 -6.81 17.57 -28.07
N VAL A 281 -6.21 18.05 -29.17
CA VAL A 281 -5.63 19.39 -29.27
C VAL A 281 -6.68 20.47 -29.55
N THR A 282 -7.80 20.09 -30.17
CA THR A 282 -8.85 21.04 -30.60
C THR A 282 -10.04 21.05 -29.62
N ARG A 283 -10.27 22.19 -28.96
CA ARG A 283 -11.50 22.51 -28.21
C ARG A 283 -12.65 22.80 -29.19
N ASP A 284 -13.24 21.76 -29.77
CA ASP A 284 -14.47 21.93 -30.55
C ASP A 284 -15.69 21.77 -29.63
N GLU A 285 -16.36 22.89 -29.34
CA GLU A 285 -17.54 22.99 -28.45
C GLU A 285 -18.80 22.27 -28.97
N ARG A 286 -18.77 21.71 -30.19
CA ARG A 286 -19.96 21.15 -30.86
C ARG A 286 -20.06 19.63 -30.88
N SER A 287 -19.02 18.92 -30.44
CA SER A 287 -19.10 17.48 -30.20
C SER A 287 -19.15 17.25 -28.69
N ARG A 288 -20.24 16.68 -28.16
CA ARG A 288 -20.30 16.23 -26.77
C ARG A 288 -18.99 15.50 -26.48
N PRO A 289 -18.17 15.93 -25.50
CA PRO A 289 -16.83 15.39 -25.37
C PRO A 289 -16.97 13.89 -25.08
N PRO A 290 -16.30 12.99 -25.82
CA PRO A 290 -15.90 11.75 -25.20
C PRO A 290 -15.01 12.20 -24.05
N ARG A 291 -15.55 12.19 -22.82
CA ARG A 291 -14.91 12.68 -21.56
C ARG A 291 -13.58 11.98 -21.22
N LEU A 292 -13.00 11.23 -22.15
CA LEU A 292 -11.92 10.27 -22.00
C LEU A 292 -10.60 10.74 -22.66
N TYR A 293 -10.62 11.72 -23.57
CA TYR A 293 -9.42 12.17 -24.32
C TYR A 293 -8.79 13.46 -23.78
N THR A 294 -8.65 13.55 -22.45
CA THR A 294 -8.15 14.74 -21.73
C THR A 294 -6.65 14.68 -21.43
N GLY A 295 -5.95 13.60 -21.81
CA GLY A 295 -4.55 13.36 -21.41
C GLY A 295 -4.36 12.87 -19.97
N CYS A 296 -5.43 12.73 -19.19
CA CYS A 296 -5.40 12.20 -17.82
C CYS A 296 -5.76 10.70 -17.76
N HIS A 297 -6.40 10.17 -18.79
CA HIS A 297 -6.82 8.78 -18.87
C HIS A 297 -5.84 7.98 -19.71
N SER A 298 -5.31 6.90 -19.14
CA SER A 298 -4.41 6.00 -19.85
C SER A 298 -5.18 5.23 -20.93
N TYR A 299 -4.50 4.78 -21.98
CA TYR A 299 -5.10 3.89 -22.98
C TYR A 299 -5.85 2.70 -22.35
N ASP A 300 -5.31 2.14 -21.27
CA ASP A 300 -5.93 1.02 -20.56
C ASP A 300 -7.28 1.41 -19.95
N GLU A 301 -7.38 2.61 -19.37
CA GLU A 301 -8.63 3.13 -18.79
C GLU A 301 -9.69 3.40 -19.87
N ILE A 302 -9.25 3.91 -21.03
CA ILE A 302 -10.12 4.18 -22.17
C ILE A 302 -10.63 2.87 -22.76
N CYS A 303 -9.76 1.88 -22.98
CA CYS A 303 -10.15 0.54 -23.44
C CYS A 303 -11.13 -0.13 -22.46
N CYS A 304 -10.88 -0.05 -21.14
CA CYS A 304 -11.78 -0.64 -20.14
C CYS A 304 -13.16 0.04 -20.11
N LYS A 305 -13.22 1.37 -20.23
CA LYS A 305 -14.49 2.11 -20.21
C LYS A 305 -15.28 2.03 -21.51
N THR A 306 -14.59 1.85 -22.64
CA THR A 306 -15.22 1.79 -23.97
C THR A 306 -15.47 0.38 -24.46
N GLY A 307 -14.88 -0.64 -23.82
CA GLY A 307 -14.93 -2.02 -24.27
C GLY A 307 -14.19 -2.27 -25.59
N MET A 308 -13.48 -1.27 -26.12
CA MET A 308 -12.73 -1.37 -27.38
C MET A 308 -11.39 -2.06 -27.17
N SER A 309 -10.96 -2.80 -28.18
CA SER A 309 -9.62 -3.39 -28.21
C SER A 309 -8.56 -2.32 -28.44
N TYR A 310 -7.32 -2.60 -28.01
CA TYR A 310 -6.18 -1.69 -28.19
C TYR A 310 -5.94 -1.35 -29.67
N LYS A 311 -6.27 -2.28 -30.59
CA LYS A 311 -6.14 -2.07 -32.05
C LYS A 311 -7.20 -1.12 -32.59
N GLU A 312 -8.46 -1.32 -32.22
CA GLU A 312 -9.56 -0.44 -32.63
C GLU A 312 -9.37 0.97 -32.07
N LEU A 313 -8.83 1.09 -30.85
CA LEU A 313 -8.50 2.38 -30.27
C LEU A 313 -7.33 3.04 -30.99
N ASP A 314 -6.26 2.30 -31.34
CA ASP A 314 -5.16 2.83 -32.15
C ASP A 314 -5.64 3.26 -33.55
N GLU A 315 -6.42 2.43 -34.26
CA GLU A 315 -6.99 2.78 -35.58
C GLU A 315 -7.88 4.03 -35.51
N ARG A 316 -8.71 4.16 -34.46
CA ARG A 316 -9.57 5.33 -34.28
C ARG A 316 -8.77 6.60 -34.01
N LEU A 317 -7.68 6.49 -33.26
CA LEU A 317 -6.82 7.62 -32.92
C LEU A 317 -5.89 8.02 -34.08
N GLU A 318 -5.44 7.07 -34.91
CA GLU A 318 -4.69 7.34 -36.14
C GLU A 318 -5.57 8.00 -37.22
N ASN A 319 -6.87 7.67 -37.25
CA ASN A 319 -7.84 8.28 -38.16
C ASN A 319 -8.24 9.72 -37.78
N ASP A 320 -8.03 10.14 -36.53
CA ASP A 320 -8.39 11.47 -36.03
C ASP A 320 -7.15 12.40 -35.96
N PRO A 321 -6.94 13.33 -36.91
CA PRO A 321 -5.75 14.20 -36.97
C PRO A 321 -5.64 15.21 -35.82
N ASN A 322 -6.68 15.31 -34.98
CA ASN A 322 -6.79 16.24 -33.87
C ASN A 322 -6.36 15.64 -32.52
N ILE A 323 -5.88 14.40 -32.49
CA ILE A 323 -5.49 13.70 -31.27
C ILE A 323 -3.99 13.40 -31.30
N ILE A 324 -3.25 13.93 -30.33
CA ILE A 324 -1.83 13.65 -30.14
C ILE A 324 -1.69 12.63 -29.02
N VAL A 325 -0.92 11.57 -29.24
CA VAL A 325 -0.61 10.57 -28.21
C VAL A 325 0.67 10.98 -27.48
N CYS A 326 0.54 11.33 -26.21
CA CYS A 326 1.67 11.58 -25.32
C CYS A 326 2.07 10.30 -24.59
N TRP A 327 3.36 9.99 -24.50
CA TRP A 327 3.86 8.88 -23.68
C TRP A 327 4.24 9.40 -22.31
N LYS A 328 3.66 8.82 -21.24
CA LYS A 328 3.94 9.20 -19.86
C LYS A 328 4.18 8.00 -18.97
#